data_AF-A0A7C9DP79-F1
#
_entry.id   AF-A0A7C9DP79-F1
#
_cell.length_a   1.000
_cell.length_b   1.000
_cell.length_c   1.000
_cell.angle_alpha   90.00
_cell.angle_beta   90.00
_cell.angle_gamma   90.00
#
_symmetry.space_group_name_H-M   'P 1'
#
loop_
_entity.id
_entity.type
_entity.pdbx_description
1 polymer ?
#
loop_
_entity_poly.entity_id
_entity_poly.type
_entity_poly.pdbx_seq_one_letter_code
_entity_poly.pdbx_strand_id
1 'polypeptide(L)'
;IISVALKAADLYVVGYADTYTDPKTGKPQQRAFVLKSEKAGENFKGAFPNAKVEELSYTGSYLDIEKPINAGDRKKLDLTRAGMELLFQTIYGKQFDKSDLKKRQAQFLLAAIQVIAEAARFKYIEKLVEDQYEGYSFVMNDKMYSIVKKWDT
;
A
#
# COMPACT_ATOMS: atom_id res chain seq x y z
N ILE A 1 -0.04 -11.72 8.46
CA ILE A 1 -0.24 -10.33 8.90
C ILE A 1 0.57 -9.41 7.99
N ILE A 2 0.01 -8.28 7.60
CA ILE A 2 0.72 -7.21 6.89
C ILE A 2 0.78 -6.02 7.83
N SER A 3 1.97 -5.44 7.96
CA SER A 3 2.21 -4.23 8.75
C SER A 3 2.54 -3.10 7.78
N VAL A 4 1.74 -2.03 7.78
CA VAL A 4 2.00 -0.85 6.95
C VAL A 4 2.90 0.12 7.69
N ALA A 5 3.93 0.63 7.02
CA ALA A 5 4.80 1.66 7.59
C ALA A 5 4.31 3.05 7.18
N LEU A 6 4.21 3.95 8.16
CA LEU A 6 3.82 5.34 7.99
C LEU A 6 4.99 6.25 8.33
N LYS A 7 5.21 7.29 7.54
CA LYS A 7 6.19 8.34 7.85
C LYS A 7 5.61 9.26 8.91
N ALA A 8 6.31 9.40 10.03
CA ALA A 8 5.80 10.18 11.16
C ALA A 8 5.55 11.67 10.83
N ALA A 9 6.28 12.23 9.85
CA ALA A 9 6.20 13.64 9.50
C ALA A 9 4.88 14.04 8.81
N ASP A 10 4.29 13.15 8.02
CA ASP A 10 3.13 13.47 7.15
C ASP A 10 2.08 12.35 7.09
N LEU A 11 2.28 11.28 7.87
CA LEU A 11 1.46 10.07 7.91
C LEU A 11 1.36 9.33 6.57
N TYR A 12 2.29 9.54 5.64
CA TYR A 12 2.24 8.85 4.35
C TYR A 12 2.67 7.40 4.47
N VAL A 13 2.03 6.53 3.68
CA VAL A 13 2.46 5.12 3.57
C VAL A 13 3.80 5.07 2.84
N VAL A 14 4.82 4.54 3.51
CA VAL A 14 6.19 4.43 2.98
C VAL A 14 6.57 3.02 2.56
N GLY A 15 5.74 2.05 2.89
CA GLY A 15 6.00 0.65 2.63
C GLY A 15 5.13 -0.27 3.47
N TYR A 16 5.42 -1.56 3.39
CA TYR A 16 4.75 -2.57 4.22
C TYR A 16 5.67 -3.76 4.49
N ALA A 17 5.37 -4.56 5.49
CA ALA A 17 6.05 -5.80 5.81
C ALA A 17 5.07 -6.97 5.89
N ASP A 18 5.57 -8.15 5.56
CA ASP A 18 4.86 -9.42 5.71
C ASP A 18 5.82 -10.56 6.09
N THR A 19 5.24 -11.73 6.33
CA THR A 19 5.98 -12.96 6.55
C THR A 19 5.77 -13.89 5.36
N TYR A 20 6.84 -14.50 4.89
CA TYR A 20 6.79 -15.50 3.82
C TYR A 20 7.55 -16.76 4.22
N THR A 21 7.22 -17.89 3.58
CA THR A 21 7.99 -19.12 3.74
C THR A 21 9.16 -19.08 2.77
N ASP A 22 10.38 -19.07 3.30
CA ASP A 22 11.59 -19.12 2.48
C ASP A 22 11.67 -20.45 1.72
N PRO A 23 11.75 -20.45 0.38
CA PRO A 23 11.69 -21.67 -0.40
C PRO A 23 12.96 -22.51 -0.25
N LYS A 24 14.07 -21.93 0.23
CA LYS A 24 15.33 -22.64 0.46
C LYS A 24 15.35 -23.34 1.81
N THR A 25 14.78 -22.71 2.84
CA THR A 25 14.88 -23.20 4.23
C THR A 25 13.56 -23.78 4.77
N GLY A 26 12.43 -23.52 4.11
CA GLY A 26 11.09 -23.89 4.57
C GLY A 26 10.62 -23.13 5.83
N LYS A 27 11.41 -22.17 6.32
CA LYS A 27 11.14 -21.43 7.55
C LYS A 27 10.42 -20.11 7.25
N PRO A 28 9.55 -19.64 8.16
CA PRO A 28 8.97 -18.30 8.06
C PRO A 28 10.06 -17.25 8.22
N GLN A 29 10.08 -16.28 7.32
CA GLN A 29 11.01 -15.15 7.30
C GLN A 29 10.22 -13.85 7.17
N GLN A 30 10.67 -12.81 7.87
CA GLN A 30 10.12 -11.47 7.70
C GLN A 30 10.77 -10.78 6.50
N ARG A 31 9.97 -10.03 5.77
CA ARG A 31 10.44 -9.15 4.70
C ARG A 31 9.63 -7.86 4.70
N ALA A 32 10.23 -6.82 4.16
CA ALA A 32 9.60 -5.52 4.07
C ALA A 32 9.89 -4.87 2.72
N PHE A 33 8.92 -4.12 2.23
CA PHE A 33 8.93 -3.42 0.96
C PHE A 33 8.87 -1.94 1.22
N VAL A 34 9.84 -1.19 0.73
CA VAL A 34 9.93 0.25 0.91
C VAL A 34 9.82 0.95 -0.44
N LEU A 35 9.11 2.08 -0.49
CA LEU A 35 9.05 2.91 -1.68
C LEU A 35 10.43 3.46 -2.03
N LYS A 36 10.71 3.59 -3.34
CA LYS A 36 12.00 4.07 -3.87
C LYS A 36 12.42 5.43 -3.28
N SER A 37 11.46 6.32 -3.03
CA SER A 37 11.72 7.67 -2.51
C SER A 37 12.26 7.67 -1.08
N GLU A 38 11.94 6.65 -0.29
CA GLU A 38 12.34 6.57 1.12
C GLU A 38 13.69 5.86 1.29
N LYS A 39 14.08 5.06 0.29
CA LYS A 39 15.24 4.14 0.30
C LYS A 39 15.13 3.11 1.44
N ALA A 40 15.90 2.04 1.37
CA ALA A 40 16.08 1.10 2.50
C ALA A 40 16.96 1.70 3.63
N GLY A 41 16.68 2.94 4.04
CA GLY A 41 17.41 3.69 5.04
C GLY A 41 17.18 3.19 6.48
N GLU A 42 17.97 3.72 7.41
CA GLU A 42 17.98 3.29 8.82
C GLU A 42 16.60 3.39 9.49
N ASN A 43 15.80 4.41 9.17
CA ASN A 43 14.47 4.60 9.76
C ASN A 43 13.49 3.46 9.39
N PHE A 44 13.52 2.99 8.14
CA PHE A 44 12.66 1.89 7.71
C PHE A 44 13.13 0.55 8.31
N LYS A 45 14.46 0.36 8.43
CA LYS A 45 15.03 -0.79 9.16
C LYS A 45 14.68 -0.75 10.64
N GLY A 46 14.59 0.43 11.25
CA GLY A 46 14.11 0.59 12.63
C GLY A 46 12.67 0.11 12.84
N ALA A 47 11.79 0.37 11.86
CA ALA A 47 10.41 -0.13 11.89
C ALA A 47 10.31 -1.66 11.71
N PHE A 48 11.25 -2.27 10.96
CA PHE A 48 11.27 -3.70 10.68
C PHE A 48 12.68 -4.30 10.87
N PRO A 49 13.19 -4.38 12.12
CA PRO A 49 14.60 -4.67 12.39
C PRO A 49 15.05 -6.06 11.94
N ASN A 50 14.12 -7.02 11.86
CA ASN A 50 14.40 -8.41 11.48
C ASN A 50 13.97 -8.74 10.04
N ALA A 51 13.48 -7.75 9.30
CA ALA A 51 12.97 -7.99 7.96
C ALA A 51 14.08 -7.85 6.91
N LYS A 52 14.09 -8.77 5.94
CA LYS A 52 14.82 -8.53 4.69
C LYS A 52 14.10 -7.40 3.93
N VAL A 53 14.75 -6.25 3.81
CA VAL A 53 14.18 -5.08 3.12
C VAL A 53 14.45 -5.14 1.62
N GLU A 54 13.42 -4.93 0.84
CA GLU A 54 13.46 -4.82 -0.62
C GLU A 54 12.89 -3.48 -1.05
N GLU A 55 13.61 -2.78 -1.94
CA GLU A 55 13.16 -1.51 -2.48
C GLU A 55 12.23 -1.74 -3.68
N LEU A 56 11.08 -1.07 -3.65
CA LEU A 56 10.13 -1.07 -4.76
C LEU A 56 10.66 -0.20 -5.91
N SER A 57 10.29 -0.52 -7.14
CA SER A 57 10.80 0.19 -8.32
C SER A 57 10.16 1.57 -8.55
N TYR A 58 9.22 1.98 -7.71
CA TYR A 58 8.42 3.19 -7.83
C TYR A 58 8.44 4.01 -6.54
N THR A 59 8.20 5.33 -6.67
CA THR A 59 8.09 6.24 -5.53
C THR A 59 6.68 6.20 -4.92
N GLY A 60 6.44 7.02 -3.90
CA GLY A 60 5.12 7.15 -3.31
C GLY A 60 4.09 7.92 -4.11
N SER A 61 4.46 8.66 -5.15
CA SER A 61 3.45 9.44 -5.90
C SER A 61 2.45 8.52 -6.61
N TYR A 62 1.17 8.91 -6.65
CA TYR A 62 0.14 8.13 -7.34
C TYR A 62 0.52 7.81 -8.79
N LEU A 63 1.09 8.78 -9.52
CA LEU A 63 1.50 8.60 -10.91
C LEU A 63 2.61 7.53 -11.06
N ASP A 64 3.57 7.51 -10.13
CA ASP A 64 4.65 6.52 -10.15
C ASP A 64 4.21 5.13 -9.71
N ILE A 65 3.14 5.01 -8.93
CA ILE A 65 2.58 3.70 -8.56
C ILE A 65 1.71 3.16 -9.72
N GLU A 66 0.91 4.02 -10.36
CA GLU A 66 -0.04 3.62 -11.42
C GLU A 66 0.65 3.21 -12.73
N LYS A 67 1.60 4.01 -13.22
CA LYS A 67 2.15 3.90 -14.58
C LYS A 67 3.14 2.76 -14.82
N PRO A 68 4.23 2.60 -14.03
CA PRO A 68 5.35 1.74 -14.41
C PRO A 68 5.01 0.24 -14.42
N ILE A 69 3.96 -0.16 -13.71
CA ILE A 69 3.59 -1.57 -13.53
C ILE A 69 2.17 -1.85 -14.07
N ASN A 70 1.52 -0.85 -14.70
CA ASN A 70 0.13 -0.93 -15.14
C ASN A 70 -0.79 -1.40 -13.98
N ALA A 71 -0.60 -0.79 -12.81
CA ALA A 71 -1.38 -1.09 -11.59
C ALA A 71 -2.86 -0.80 -11.78
N GLY A 72 -3.19 0.05 -12.76
CA GLY A 72 -4.53 0.51 -13.07
C GLY A 72 -4.78 1.89 -12.47
N ASP A 73 -6.03 2.32 -12.59
CA ASP A 73 -6.50 3.61 -12.08
C ASP A 73 -6.96 3.44 -10.63
N ARG A 74 -6.41 4.23 -9.70
CA ARG A 74 -6.80 4.21 -8.28
C ARG A 74 -8.29 4.42 -8.06
N LYS A 75 -8.97 5.13 -8.98
CA LYS A 75 -10.43 5.35 -8.93
C LYS A 75 -11.26 4.07 -9.10
N LYS A 76 -10.65 2.99 -9.59
CA LYS A 76 -11.31 1.70 -9.84
C LYS A 76 -11.00 0.67 -8.76
N LEU A 77 -10.19 1.00 -7.77
CA LEU A 77 -9.88 0.10 -6.67
C LEU A 77 -11.05 0.02 -5.72
N ASP A 78 -11.43 -1.20 -5.36
CA ASP A 78 -12.38 -1.46 -4.29
C ASP A 78 -11.70 -1.22 -2.94
N LEU A 79 -12.15 -0.16 -2.28
CA LEU A 79 -11.65 0.32 -0.99
C LEU A 79 -12.46 -0.22 0.19
N THR A 80 -13.44 -1.10 -0.05
CA THR A 80 -14.12 -1.83 1.03
C THR A 80 -13.14 -2.73 1.77
N ARG A 81 -13.52 -3.17 2.96
CA ARG A 81 -12.81 -4.19 3.73
C ARG A 81 -12.57 -5.45 2.90
N ALA A 82 -13.60 -5.92 2.19
CA ALA A 82 -13.49 -7.10 1.33
C ALA A 82 -12.49 -6.88 0.19
N GLY A 83 -12.50 -5.70 -0.44
CA GLY A 83 -11.51 -5.31 -1.46
C GLY A 83 -10.08 -5.29 -0.91
N MET A 84 -9.89 -4.71 0.27
CA MET A 84 -8.59 -4.67 0.97
C MET A 84 -8.11 -6.07 1.37
N GLU A 85 -9.00 -6.92 1.89
CA GLU A 85 -8.70 -8.32 2.24
C GLU A 85 -8.30 -9.14 1.01
N LEU A 86 -8.97 -8.93 -0.14
CA LEU A 86 -8.59 -9.58 -1.39
C LEU A 86 -7.18 -9.16 -1.84
N LEU A 87 -6.88 -7.85 -1.82
CA LEU A 87 -5.55 -7.35 -2.15
C LEU A 87 -4.50 -7.96 -1.22
N PHE A 88 -4.75 -7.96 0.08
CA PHE A 88 -3.91 -8.59 1.11
C PHE A 88 -3.61 -10.06 0.80
N GLN A 89 -4.63 -10.88 0.52
CA GLN A 89 -4.47 -12.32 0.26
C GLN A 89 -3.63 -12.58 -0.99
N THR A 90 -3.67 -11.67 -1.95
CA THR A 90 -2.94 -11.82 -3.21
C THR A 90 -1.46 -11.46 -3.11
N ILE A 91 -1.06 -10.74 -2.07
CA ILE A 91 0.35 -10.35 -1.85
C ILE A 91 1.01 -11.10 -0.67
N TYR A 92 0.25 -11.44 0.37
CA TYR A 92 0.78 -12.01 1.60
C TYR A 92 1.49 -13.35 1.35
N GLY A 93 2.77 -13.42 1.75
CA GLY A 93 3.59 -14.63 1.71
C GLY A 93 3.92 -15.16 0.31
N LYS A 94 3.62 -14.42 -0.77
CA LYS A 94 3.88 -14.85 -2.16
C LYS A 94 5.34 -14.59 -2.57
N GLN A 95 5.91 -15.47 -3.41
CA GLN A 95 7.27 -15.35 -3.97
C GLN A 95 7.32 -14.38 -5.17
N PHE A 96 8.46 -13.68 -5.38
CA PHE A 96 8.55 -12.44 -6.18
C PHE A 96 8.84 -12.53 -7.68
N ASP A 97 8.74 -13.70 -8.29
CA ASP A 97 9.16 -13.89 -9.68
C ASP A 97 8.02 -13.70 -10.71
N LYS A 98 6.90 -13.07 -10.31
CA LYS A 98 5.74 -12.86 -11.18
C LYS A 98 5.41 -11.38 -11.33
N SER A 99 5.37 -10.88 -12.57
CA SER A 99 4.94 -9.52 -12.92
C SER A 99 3.60 -9.15 -12.27
N ASP A 100 2.69 -10.11 -12.16
CA ASP A 100 1.37 -9.95 -11.54
C ASP A 100 1.45 -9.59 -10.07
N LEU A 101 2.48 -10.04 -9.35
CA LEU A 101 2.63 -9.73 -7.93
C LEU A 101 3.03 -8.26 -7.74
N LYS A 102 3.94 -7.74 -8.57
CA LYS A 102 4.31 -6.31 -8.53
C LYS A 102 3.10 -5.42 -8.78
N LYS A 103 2.23 -5.82 -9.70
CA LYS A 103 0.96 -5.13 -9.97
C LYS A 103 0.05 -5.13 -8.74
N ARG A 104 -0.13 -6.28 -8.10
CA ARG A 104 -0.97 -6.42 -6.90
C ARG A 104 -0.41 -5.66 -5.70
N GLN A 105 0.91 -5.60 -5.53
CA GLN A 105 1.56 -4.75 -4.52
C GLN A 105 1.25 -3.27 -4.75
N ALA A 106 1.37 -2.80 -5.99
CA ALA A 106 1.06 -1.42 -6.34
C ALA A 106 -0.42 -1.10 -6.05
N GLN A 107 -1.33 -2.00 -6.42
CA GLN A 107 -2.77 -1.86 -6.11
C GLN A 107 -3.05 -1.83 -4.60
N PHE A 108 -2.39 -2.70 -3.83
CA PHE A 108 -2.48 -2.69 -2.37
C PHE A 108 -2.01 -1.36 -1.78
N LEU A 109 -0.85 -0.86 -2.21
CA LEU A 109 -0.31 0.42 -1.73
C LEU A 109 -1.22 1.59 -2.10
N LEU A 110 -1.73 1.64 -3.34
CA LEU A 110 -2.72 2.65 -3.75
C LEU A 110 -3.95 2.64 -2.84
N ALA A 111 -4.50 1.47 -2.55
CA ALA A 111 -5.67 1.33 -1.69
C ALA A 111 -5.34 1.71 -0.24
N ALA A 112 -4.20 1.24 0.30
CA ALA A 112 -3.74 1.55 1.65
C ALA A 112 -3.48 3.05 1.85
N ILE A 113 -2.87 3.73 0.88
CA ILE A 113 -2.69 5.20 0.93
C ILE A 113 -4.06 5.88 1.04
N GLN A 114 -5.03 5.48 0.20
CA GLN A 114 -6.36 6.08 0.19
C GLN A 114 -7.16 5.88 1.48
N VAL A 115 -7.12 4.68 2.09
CA VAL A 115 -7.93 4.38 3.28
C VAL A 115 -7.23 4.66 4.61
N ILE A 116 -5.90 4.81 4.60
CA ILE A 116 -5.12 5.10 5.82
C ILE A 116 -4.61 6.54 5.80
N ALA A 117 -3.71 6.87 4.86
CA ALA A 117 -3.05 8.18 4.85
C ALA A 117 -4.03 9.31 4.50
N GLU A 118 -4.84 9.13 3.44
CA GLU A 118 -5.78 10.17 3.03
C GLU A 118 -6.96 10.32 4.01
N ALA A 119 -7.40 9.22 4.62
CA ALA A 119 -8.40 9.26 5.69
C ALA A 119 -7.87 10.00 6.92
N ALA A 120 -6.62 9.78 7.32
CA ALA A 120 -6.01 10.49 8.45
C ALA A 120 -5.84 12.00 8.20
N ARG A 121 -5.68 12.41 6.94
CA ARG A 121 -5.50 13.82 6.55
C ARG A 121 -6.79 14.57 6.34
N PHE A 122 -7.81 13.90 5.79
CA PHE A 122 -9.01 14.55 5.31
C PHE A 122 -10.24 13.97 5.99
N LYS A 123 -10.89 14.77 6.84
CA LYS A 123 -12.13 14.37 7.55
C LYS A 123 -13.24 13.91 6.62
N TYR A 124 -13.29 14.43 5.40
CA TYR A 124 -14.22 13.97 4.38
C TYR A 124 -13.96 12.51 3.96
N ILE A 125 -12.69 12.14 3.80
CA ILE A 125 -12.30 10.77 3.40
C ILE A 125 -12.44 9.82 4.58
N GLU A 126 -12.07 10.25 5.79
CA GLU A 126 -12.35 9.51 7.03
C GLU A 126 -13.84 9.15 7.11
N LYS A 127 -14.73 10.11 6.85
CA LYS A 127 -16.17 9.87 6.90
C LYS A 127 -16.65 8.87 5.83
N LEU A 128 -16.08 8.93 4.62
CA LEU A 128 -16.37 7.93 3.59
C LEU A 128 -15.92 6.53 4.00
N VAL A 129 -14.75 6.40 4.62
CA VAL A 129 -14.25 5.12 5.14
C VAL A 129 -15.20 4.62 6.24
N GLU A 130 -15.56 5.44 7.23
CA GLU A 130 -16.51 5.05 8.28
C GLU A 130 -17.84 4.53 7.72
N ASP A 131 -18.38 5.21 6.70
CA ASP A 131 -19.72 4.92 6.17
C ASP A 131 -19.74 3.74 5.19
N GLN A 132 -18.63 3.48 4.48
CA GLN A 132 -18.62 2.58 3.32
C GLN A 132 -17.64 1.42 3.41
N TYR A 133 -16.69 1.43 4.36
CA TYR A 133 -15.63 0.41 4.44
C TYR A 133 -16.20 -1.00 4.66
N GLU A 134 -17.22 -1.16 5.49
CA GLU A 134 -17.91 -2.45 5.71
C GLU A 134 -19.04 -2.71 4.68
N GLY A 135 -19.21 -1.82 3.70
CA GLY A 135 -20.27 -1.89 2.68
C GLY A 135 -19.94 -2.78 1.49
N TYR A 136 -20.84 -2.80 0.51
CA TYR A 136 -20.71 -3.58 -0.74
C TYR A 136 -19.91 -2.89 -1.84
N SER A 137 -19.76 -1.57 -1.78
CA SER A 137 -19.03 -0.79 -2.78
C SER A 137 -18.48 0.47 -2.16
N PHE A 138 -17.17 0.65 -2.29
CA PHE A 138 -16.48 1.88 -1.96
C PHE A 138 -15.35 2.08 -2.99
N VAL A 139 -15.49 3.08 -3.83
CA VAL A 139 -14.47 3.51 -4.79
C VAL A 139 -14.28 5.01 -4.66
N MET A 140 -13.11 5.51 -5.06
CA MET A 140 -12.83 6.94 -5.00
C MET A 140 -13.79 7.72 -5.90
N ASN A 141 -14.68 8.51 -5.29
CA ASN A 141 -15.55 9.44 -5.98
C ASN A 141 -14.80 10.71 -6.43
N ASP A 142 -15.43 11.52 -7.29
CA ASP A 142 -14.78 12.71 -7.86
C ASP A 142 -14.38 13.74 -6.81
N LYS A 143 -15.13 13.85 -5.71
CA LYS A 143 -14.80 14.77 -4.61
C LYS A 143 -13.54 14.30 -3.87
N MET A 144 -13.46 13.02 -3.50
CA MET A 144 -12.26 12.42 -2.90
C MET A 144 -11.06 12.59 -3.82
N TYR A 145 -11.21 12.29 -5.12
CA TYR A 145 -10.17 12.48 -6.12
C TYR A 145 -9.67 13.93 -6.18
N SER A 146 -10.59 14.90 -6.17
CA SER A 146 -10.24 16.32 -6.24
C SER A 146 -9.50 16.82 -5.00
N ILE A 147 -9.80 16.26 -3.81
CA ILE A 147 -9.15 16.62 -2.55
C ILE A 147 -7.71 16.10 -2.57
N VAL A 148 -7.53 14.81 -2.86
CA VAL A 148 -6.22 14.16 -2.92
C VAL A 148 -5.33 14.84 -3.97
N LYS A 149 -5.87 15.11 -5.17
CA LYS A 149 -5.12 15.76 -6.25
C LYS A 149 -4.61 17.16 -5.88
N LYS A 150 -5.36 17.93 -5.09
CA LYS A 150 -4.93 19.28 -4.66
C LYS A 150 -3.75 19.24 -3.71
N TRP A 151 -3.59 18.15 -2.96
CA TRP A 151 -2.49 17.95 -2.03
C TRP A 151 -1.23 17.40 -2.72
N ASP A 152 -1.41 16.65 -3.81
CA ASP A 152 -0.31 16.19 -4.67
C ASP A 152 0.39 17.34 -5.44
N THR A 153 -0.10 18.59 -5.35
CA THR A 153 0.42 19.82 -5.99
C THR A 153 0.95 20.81 -4.97
#